data_AF-A0A3C0ZRR1-F1
#
_entry.id   AF-A0A3C0ZRR1-F1
#
_cell.length_a   1.000
_cell.length_b   1.000
_cell.length_c   1.000
_cell.angle_alpha   90.00
_cell.angle_beta   90.00
_cell.angle_gamma   90.00
#
_symmetry.space_group_name_H-M   'P 1'
#
loop_
_entity.id
_entity.type
_entity.pdbx_description
1 polymer ?
#
loop_
_entity_poly.entity_id
_entity_poly.type
_entity_poly.pdbx_seq_one_letter_code
_entity_poly.pdbx_strand_id
1 'polypeptide(L)' 'MKLKNVLIVVKDIERSRDFYHDVFGLDLLLDNDGNMILTEGLVLQDEKIWKKFLDREIIPENNCSELYF' A
#
# COMPACT_ATOMS: atom_id res chain seq x y z
N MET A 1 -21.25 -6.02 -2.91
CA MET A 1 -19.88 -5.62 -2.52
C MET A 1 -19.54 -4.30 -3.21
N LYS A 2 -18.82 -3.38 -2.56
CA LYS A 2 -18.43 -2.08 -3.13
C LYS A 2 -16.96 -1.84 -2.82
N LEU A 3 -16.13 -1.66 -3.85
CA LEU A 3 -14.71 -1.30 -3.72
C LEU A 3 -14.58 -0.04 -2.85
N LYS A 4 -13.71 -0.11 -1.86
CA LYS A 4 -13.41 1.02 -0.97
C LYS A 4 -12.15 1.75 -1.41
N ASN A 5 -11.03 1.04 -1.43
CA ASN A 5 -9.70 1.59 -1.69
C ASN A 5 -8.89 0.61 -2.53
N VAL A 6 -7.83 1.13 -3.18
CA VAL A 6 -6.81 0.31 -3.83
C VAL A 6 -5.58 0.28 -2.92
N LEU A 7 -5.09 -0.91 -2.57
CA LEU A 7 -3.92 -1.09 -1.70
C LEU A 7 -2.74 -1.61 -2.52
N ILE A 8 -1.58 -0.98 -2.33
CA ILE A 8 -0.32 -1.39 -2.94
C ILE A 8 0.68 -1.71 -1.82
N VAL A 9 1.25 -2.91 -1.86
CA VAL A 9 2.31 -3.33 -0.95
C VAL A 9 3.64 -2.75 -1.43
N VAL A 10 4.35 -2.06 -0.53
CA VAL A 10 5.60 -1.35 -0.82
C VAL A 10 6.72 -1.77 0.13
N LYS A 11 7.96 -1.72 -0.37
CA LYS A 11 9.15 -2.10 0.41
C LYS A 11 9.61 -1.02 1.38
N ASP A 12 9.34 0.23 1.04
CA ASP A 12 9.69 1.42 1.83
C ASP A 12 8.53 2.40 1.73
N ILE A 13 7.75 2.49 2.81
CA ILE A 13 6.50 3.23 2.83
C ILE A 13 6.71 4.74 2.78
N GLU A 14 7.73 5.25 3.47
CA GLU A 14 8.07 6.69 3.48
C GLU A 14 8.51 7.14 2.09
N ARG A 15 9.45 6.40 1.48
CA ARG A 15 9.90 6.72 0.12
C ARG A 15 8.79 6.62 -0.91
N SER A 16 7.87 5.67 -0.73
CA SER A 16 6.72 5.52 -1.61
C SER A 16 5.73 6.67 -1.44
N ARG A 17 5.44 7.10 -0.21
CA ARG A 17 4.61 8.28 0.06
C ARG A 17 5.20 9.50 -0.65
N ASP A 18 6.49 9.75 -0.47
CA ASP A 18 7.17 10.90 -1.09
C ASP A 18 7.10 10.83 -2.62
N PHE A 19 7.32 9.65 -3.21
CA PHE A 19 7.16 9.46 -4.66
C PHE A 19 5.74 9.79 -5.15
N TYR A 20 4.70 9.31 -4.46
CA TYR A 20 3.32 9.55 -4.86
C TYR A 20 2.89 11.00 -4.63
N HIS A 21 3.45 11.67 -3.63
CA HIS A 21 3.29 13.11 -3.44
C HIS A 21 3.98 13.90 -4.58
N ASP A 22 5.26 13.62 -4.84
CA ASP A 22 6.06 14.39 -5.80
C ASP A 22 5.59 14.24 -7.25
N VAL A 23 5.15 13.03 -7.63
CA VAL A 23 4.77 12.72 -9.02
C VAL A 23 3.29 13.00 -9.28
N PHE A 24 2.43 12.73 -8.30
CA PHE A 24 0.98 12.74 -8.48
C PHE A 24 0.23 13.73 -7.58
N GLY A 25 0.92 14.38 -6.64
CA GLY A 25 0.30 15.29 -5.69
C GLY A 25 -0.60 14.60 -4.67
N LEU A 26 -0.36 13.31 -4.37
CA LEU A 26 -1.16 12.59 -3.39
C LEU A 26 -0.66 12.88 -1.97
N ASP A 27 -1.56 13.38 -1.12
CA ASP A 27 -1.26 13.76 0.26
C ASP A 27 -1.68 12.66 1.23
N LEU A 28 -0.96 12.53 2.35
CA LEU A 28 -1.30 11.62 3.43
C LEU A 28 -2.59 12.08 4.14
N LEU A 29 -3.60 11.21 4.17
CA LEU A 29 -4.85 11.41 4.93
C LEU A 29 -4.80 10.75 6.30
N LEU A 30 -4.26 9.53 6.38
CA LEU A 30 -4.23 8.74 7.60
C LEU A 30 -3.03 7.80 7.60
N ASP A 31 -2.37 7.65 8.74
CA ASP A 31 -1.33 6.66 8.97
C ASP A 31 -1.75 5.71 10.11
N ASN A 32 -1.86 4.43 9.78
CA ASN A 32 -2.21 3.34 10.69
C ASN A 32 -1.03 2.37 10.85
N ASP A 33 0.11 2.87 11.34
CA ASP A 33 1.29 2.08 11.68
C ASP A 33 1.76 1.17 10.53
N GLY A 34 2.11 1.80 9.40
CA GLY A 34 2.57 1.09 8.19
C GLY A 34 1.44 0.69 7.22
N ASN A 35 0.24 1.21 7.45
CA ASN A 35 -0.83 1.30 6.46
C ASN A 35 -1.21 2.78 6.28
N MET A 36 -0.78 3.40 5.19
CA MET A 36 -1.00 4.82 4.91
C MET A 36 -2.08 4.99 3.85
N ILE A 37 -3.07 5.82 4.13
CA ILE A 37 -4.11 6.20 3.18
C ILE A 37 -3.76 7.57 2.62
N LEU A 38 -3.64 7.67 1.30
CA LEU A 38 -3.43 8.91 0.58
C LEU A 38 -4.75 9.46 0.03
N THR A 39 -4.73 10.69 -0.47
CA THR A 39 -5.83 11.27 -1.25
C THR A 39 -6.19 10.38 -2.44
N GLU A 40 -7.43 10.51 -2.93
CA GLU A 40 -8.02 9.64 -3.96
C GLU A 40 -8.14 8.15 -3.58
N GLY A 41 -7.92 7.79 -2.30
CA GLY A 41 -8.18 6.44 -1.78
C GLY A 41 -7.10 5.41 -2.09
N LEU A 42 -5.90 5.85 -2.48
CA LEU A 42 -4.74 4.97 -2.61
C LEU A 42 -4.19 4.62 -1.23
N VAL A 43 -3.96 3.35 -0.97
CA VAL A 43 -3.41 2.85 0.29
C VAL A 43 -2.04 2.24 0.05
N LEU A 44 -1.04 2.66 0.82
CA LEU A 44 0.29 2.07 0.85
C LEU A 44 0.41 1.16 2.06
N GLN A 45 0.91 -0.06 1.86
CA GLN A 45 1.09 -1.05 2.91
C GLN A 45 2.54 -1.49 2.98
N ASP A 46 3.15 -1.42 4.17
CA ASP A 46 4.50 -1.94 4.38
C ASP A 46 4.53 -3.47 4.19
N GLU A 47 5.47 -3.95 3.37
CA GLU A 47 5.64 -5.35 3.00
C GLU A 47 5.84 -6.27 4.22
N LYS A 48 6.57 -5.82 5.26
CA LYS A 48 6.84 -6.65 6.44
C LYS A 48 5.56 -6.88 7.24
N ILE A 49 4.74 -5.85 7.36
CA ILE A 49 3.45 -5.94 8.04
C ILE A 49 2.49 -6.82 7.24
N TRP A 50 2.42 -6.63 5.93
CA TRP A 50 1.60 -7.46 5.05
C TRP A 50 1.98 -8.95 5.10
N LYS A 51 3.28 -9.28 5.07
CA LYS A 51 3.75 -10.68 5.23
C LYS A 51 3.35 -11.28 6.57
N LYS A 52 3.40 -10.50 7.66
CA LYS A 52 2.92 -10.94 8.98
C LYS A 52 1.42 -11.21 8.99
N PHE A 53 0.62 -10.35 8.35
CA PHE A 53 -0.84 -10.54 8.27
C PHE A 53 -1.22 -11.81 7.50
N LEU A 54 -0.47 -12.14 6.44
CA LEU A 54 -0.72 -13.33 5.64
C LEU A 54 -0.12 -14.62 6.23
N ASP A 55 0.69 -14.50 7.29
CA ASP A 55 1.41 -15.59 7.97
C ASP A 55 2.12 -16.54 6.99
N ARG A 56 2.71 -15.97 5.93
CA ARG A 56 3.39 -16.73 4.88
C ARG A 56 4.53 -15.93 4.26
N GLU A 57 5.55 -16.66 3.84
CA GLU A 57 6.61 -16.10 3.00
C GLU A 57 6.09 -15.94 1.56
N ILE A 58 6.36 -14.78 0.96
CA ILE A 58 5.86 -14.46 -0.37
C ILE A 58 7.04 -14.10 -1.27
N ILE A 59 7.14 -14.85 -2.36
CA ILE A 59 8.07 -14.61 -3.46
C ILE A 59 7.24 -13.98 -4.58
N PRO A 60 7.39 -12.67 -4.85
CA PRO A 60 6.65 -12.05 -5.93
C PRO A 60 7.13 -12.58 -7.29
N GLU A 61 6.20 -13.08 -8.08
CA GLU A 61 6.45 -13.48 -9.47
C GLU A 61 6.00 -12.38 -10.44
N ASN A 62 6.25 -12.58 -11.74
CA ASN A 62 5.80 -11.66 -12.78
C ASN A 62 4.26 -11.50 -12.73
N ASN A 63 3.77 -10.27 -12.88
CA ASN A 63 2.34 -9.93 -12.84
C ASN A 63 1.64 -10.21 -11.50
N CYS A 64 2.37 -10.24 -10.38
CA CYS A 64 1.76 -10.39 -9.06
C CYS A 64 0.99 -9.12 -8.66
N SER A 65 -0.33 -9.25 -8.48
CA SER A 65 -1.22 -8.20 -7.97
C SER A 65 -2.24 -8.80 -7.01
N GLU A 66 -2.47 -8.15 -5.87
CA GLU A 66 -3.52 -8.52 -4.92
C GLU A 66 -4.55 -7.41 -4.84
N LEU A 67 -5.84 -7.77 -4.89
CA LEU A 67 -6.95 -6.82 -4.81
C LEU A 67 -7.81 -7.14 -3.59
N TYR A 68 -8.02 -6.14 -2.74
CA TYR A 68 -8.86 -6.23 -1.54
C TYR A 68 -10.24 -5.61 -1.81
N PHE A 69 -11.31 -6.25 -1.32
CA PHE A 69 -12.70 -5.80 -1.47
C PHE A 69 -13.33 -5.36 -0.16
#